data_AF-A0A7N2L8W7-F1
#
_entry.id   AF-A0A7N2L8W7-F1
#
_cell.length_a   1.000
_cell.length_b   1.000
_cell.length_c   1.000
_cell.angle_alpha   90.00
_cell.angle_beta   90.00
_cell.angle_gamma   90.00
#
_symmetry.space_group_name_H-M   'P 1'
#
loop_
_entity.id
_entity.type
_entity.pdbx_description
1 polymer ?
#
loop_
_entity_poly.entity_id
_entity_poly.type
_entity_poly.pdbx_seq_one_letter_code
_entity_poly.pdbx_strand_id
1 'polypeptide(L)'
;MIKISTSDGRWQGEWTCDYLLSLKDLRLQDLVEDEHKKDAQVFINLAIHKHASFGLSVDGRILTSFTRKCSICASPYCREIDTTFSVWVLPSSRDNDANQLPEIGGDDPSLSDIC
;
A
#
# COMPACT_ATOMS: atom_id res chain seq x y z
N MET A 1 1.27 -2.37 11.93
CA MET A 1 1.90 -2.00 10.64
C MET A 1 2.06 -3.28 9.85
N ILE A 2 1.35 -3.42 8.73
CA ILE A 2 1.50 -4.57 7.82
C ILE A 2 2.81 -4.38 7.06
N LYS A 3 3.74 -5.35 7.16
CA LYS A 3 5.05 -5.30 6.48
C LYS A 3 5.09 -6.38 5.41
N ILE A 4 5.46 -5.95 4.21
CA ILE A 4 5.57 -6.77 3.01
C ILE A 4 7.07 -7.05 2.81
N SER A 5 7.51 -8.30 3.03
CA SER A 5 8.91 -8.69 2.85
C SER A 5 9.22 -8.95 1.38
N THR A 6 10.19 -8.21 0.82
CA THR A 6 10.63 -8.30 -0.58
C THR A 6 11.85 -9.21 -0.79
N SER A 7 12.31 -9.91 0.26
CA SER A 7 13.65 -10.54 0.33
C SER A 7 13.79 -11.89 -0.35
N ASP A 8 12.71 -12.57 -0.75
CA ASP A 8 12.84 -13.83 -1.47
C ASP A 8 12.93 -13.54 -2.97
N GLY A 9 14.16 -13.59 -3.50
CA GLY A 9 14.55 -13.25 -4.87
C GLY A 9 13.93 -14.07 -6.02
N ARG A 10 12.71 -14.59 -5.85
CA ARG A 10 11.92 -15.33 -6.86
C ARG A 10 10.51 -14.81 -7.02
N TRP A 11 10.30 -13.51 -6.92
CA TRP A 11 8.97 -12.93 -7.08
C TRP A 11 8.63 -12.65 -8.55
N GLN A 12 8.00 -13.64 -9.18
CA GLN A 12 7.37 -13.58 -10.50
C GLN A 12 5.86 -13.81 -10.30
N GLY A 13 5.06 -12.74 -10.34
CA GLY A 13 3.59 -12.85 -10.33
C GLY A 13 2.90 -12.08 -9.21
N GLU A 14 2.19 -12.82 -8.36
CA GLU A 14 1.20 -12.35 -7.39
C GLU A 14 1.46 -12.97 -6.01
N TRP A 15 1.28 -12.17 -4.94
CA TRP A 15 1.29 -12.65 -3.56
C TRP A 15 0.04 -12.22 -2.84
N THR A 16 -0.64 -13.20 -2.26
CA THR A 16 -1.78 -12.96 -1.40
C THR A 16 -1.41 -13.16 0.07
N CYS A 17 -1.96 -12.31 0.93
CA CYS A 17 -1.82 -12.44 2.37
C CYS A 17 -3.12 -12.04 3.07
N ASP A 18 -3.51 -12.86 4.04
CA ASP A 18 -4.71 -12.67 4.85
C ASP A 18 -4.32 -12.24 6.27
N TYR A 19 -5.02 -11.23 6.77
CA TYR A 19 -4.88 -10.74 8.13
C TYR A 19 -6.22 -10.80 8.82
N LEU A 20 -6.23 -11.37 10.02
CA LEU A 20 -7.35 -11.27 10.96
C LEU A 20 -6.88 -10.40 12.12
N LEU A 21 -7.38 -9.17 12.16
CA LEU A 21 -6.98 -8.15 13.12
C LEU A 21 -8.19 -7.71 13.94
N SER A 22 -7.95 -7.18 15.13
CA SER A 22 -8.98 -6.45 15.86
C SER A 22 -9.00 -4.98 15.45
N LEU A 23 -10.10 -4.26 15.72
CA LEU A 23 -10.11 -2.80 15.64
C LEU A 23 -9.02 -2.17 16.52
N LYS A 24 -8.62 -2.85 17.61
CA LYS A 24 -7.53 -2.40 18.48
C LYS A 24 -6.17 -2.42 17.78
N ASP A 25 -5.88 -3.46 17.01
CA ASP A 25 -4.62 -3.60 16.28
C ASP A 25 -4.47 -2.53 15.19
N LEU A 26 -5.61 -2.08 14.64
CA LEU A 26 -5.68 -1.02 13.63
C LEU A 26 -5.79 0.39 14.21
N ARG A 27 -5.87 0.53 15.54
CA ARG A 27 -6.11 1.81 16.24
C ARG A 27 -7.42 2.49 15.81
N LEU A 28 -8.47 1.70 15.63
CA LEU A 28 -9.82 2.11 15.19
C LEU A 28 -10.89 1.87 16.29
N GLN A 29 -10.49 1.86 17.55
CA GLN A 29 -11.39 1.59 18.69
C GLN A 29 -12.42 2.69 18.89
N ASP A 30 -12.14 3.89 18.38
CA ASP A 30 -13.03 5.05 18.38
C ASP A 30 -14.25 4.86 17.47
N LEU A 31 -14.21 3.92 16.51
CA LEU A 31 -15.34 3.63 15.63
C LEU A 31 -16.49 2.90 16.34
N VAL A 32 -16.24 2.27 17.50
CA VAL A 32 -17.22 1.48 18.25
C VAL A 32 -17.72 2.31 19.44
N GLU A 33 -19.02 2.60 19.44
CA GLU A 33 -19.67 3.39 20.49
C GLU A 33 -20.21 2.52 21.64
N ASP A 34 -20.13 1.19 21.52
CA ASP A 34 -20.58 0.22 22.52
C ASP A 34 -19.37 -0.50 23.15
N GLU A 35 -19.18 -0.30 24.45
CA GLU A 35 -18.04 -0.88 25.18
C GLU A 35 -18.05 -2.41 25.21
N HIS A 36 -19.19 -3.05 24.97
CA HIS A 36 -19.35 -4.50 25.00
C HIS A 36 -18.90 -5.19 23.70
N LYS A 37 -18.65 -4.43 22.61
CA LYS A 37 -18.29 -4.97 21.29
C LYS A 37 -16.98 -4.41 20.73
N LYS A 38 -16.03 -4.09 21.63
CA LYS A 38 -14.70 -3.59 21.24
C LYS A 38 -13.85 -4.62 20.48
N ASP A 39 -14.25 -5.90 20.48
CA ASP A 39 -13.53 -7.01 19.84
C ASP A 39 -14.01 -7.33 18.42
N ALA A 40 -14.55 -6.35 17.70
CA ALA A 40 -14.89 -6.53 16.29
C ALA A 40 -13.64 -6.92 15.48
N GLN A 41 -13.78 -8.03 14.74
CA GLN A 41 -12.75 -8.53 13.86
C GLN A 41 -12.78 -7.77 12.53
N VAL A 42 -11.59 -7.52 12.00
CA VAL A 42 -11.34 -6.94 10.70
C VAL A 42 -10.52 -7.96 9.92
N PHE A 43 -11.15 -8.54 8.91
CA PHE A 43 -10.48 -9.39 7.96
C PHE A 43 -9.96 -8.53 6.80
N ILE A 44 -8.69 -8.66 6.49
CA ILE A 44 -8.03 -7.94 5.40
C ILE A 44 -7.33 -8.97 4.52
N ASN A 45 -7.75 -9.06 3.27
CA ASN A 45 -7.02 -9.79 2.23
C ASN A 45 -6.26 -8.76 1.39
N LEU A 46 -4.98 -9.00 1.13
CA LEU A 46 -4.16 -8.18 0.25
C LEU A 46 -3.54 -9.06 -0.83
N ALA A 47 -3.64 -8.64 -2.09
CA ALA A 47 -2.99 -9.23 -3.25
C ALA A 47 -2.00 -8.21 -3.83
N ILE A 48 -0.74 -8.61 -3.96
CA ILE A 48 0.34 -7.74 -4.43
C ILE A 48 0.79 -8.25 -5.79
N HIS A 49 0.73 -7.38 -6.78
CA HIS A 49 1.08 -7.71 -8.15
C HIS A 49 2.33 -6.94 -8.57
N LYS A 50 3.31 -7.67 -9.11
CA LYS A 50 4.50 -7.07 -9.70
C LYS A 50 4.33 -6.94 -11.21
N HIS A 51 4.34 -5.70 -11.68
CA HIS A 51 4.22 -5.37 -13.09
C HIS A 51 5.60 -5.10 -13.68
N ALA A 52 5.89 -5.66 -14.86
CA ALA A 52 7.21 -5.59 -15.49
C ALA A 52 7.69 -4.14 -15.76
N SER A 53 6.76 -3.19 -15.95
CA SER A 53 7.08 -1.80 -16.33
C SER A 53 6.49 -0.73 -15.41
N PHE A 54 5.46 -1.06 -14.62
CA PHE A 54 4.68 -0.09 -13.83
C PHE A 54 4.95 -0.16 -12.32
N GLY A 55 5.85 -1.06 -11.88
CA GLY A 55 6.16 -1.23 -10.47
C GLY A 55 5.21 -2.21 -9.77
N LEU A 56 4.77 -1.88 -8.56
CA LEU A 56 3.94 -2.74 -7.72
C LEU A 56 2.53 -2.18 -7.62
N SER A 57 1.51 -3.02 -7.71
CA SER A 57 0.15 -2.69 -7.29
C SER A 57 -0.26 -3.57 -6.11
N VAL A 58 -1.15 -3.04 -5.27
CA VAL A 58 -1.76 -3.76 -4.16
C VAL A 58 -3.26 -3.64 -4.28
N ASP A 59 -3.91 -4.78 -4.46
CA ASP A 59 -5.35 -4.92 -4.34
C ASP A 59 -5.67 -5.42 -2.94
N GLY A 60 -6.74 -4.94 -2.35
CA GLY A 60 -7.13 -5.31 -1.01
C GLY A 60 -8.63 -5.39 -0.83
N ARG A 61 -9.09 -6.31 0.02
CA ARG A 61 -10.47 -6.43 0.45
C ARG A 61 -10.53 -6.38 1.97
N ILE A 62 -11.41 -5.55 2.50
CA ILE A 62 -11.63 -5.36 3.92
C ILE A 62 -13.06 -5.81 4.23
N LEU A 63 -13.18 -6.79 5.13
CA LEU A 63 -14.44 -7.24 5.69
C LEU A 63 -14.45 -6.97 7.19
N THR A 64 -15.43 -6.22 7.66
CA THR A 64 -15.65 -6.02 9.09
C THR A 64 -17.11 -5.72 9.38
N SER A 65 -17.52 -5.94 10.63
CA SER A 65 -18.80 -5.49 11.14
C SER A 65 -18.63 -4.93 12.54
N PHE A 66 -19.30 -3.81 12.81
CA PHE A 66 -19.30 -3.20 14.14
C PHE A 66 -20.60 -2.45 14.41
N THR A 67 -20.92 -2.25 15.68
CA THR A 67 -22.14 -1.54 16.09
C THR A 67 -21.88 -0.03 16.17
N ARG A 68 -22.77 0.74 15.55
CA ARG A 68 -22.79 2.21 15.56
C ARG A 68 -24.16 2.70 16.04
N LYS A 69 -24.24 3.95 16.51
CA LYS A 69 -25.54 4.59 16.76
C LYS A 69 -25.91 5.50 15.60
N CYS A 70 -27.19 5.55 15.28
CA CYS A 70 -27.70 6.53 14.34
C CYS A 70 -27.54 7.93 14.92
N SER A 71 -26.98 8.87 14.16
CA SER A 71 -26.79 10.26 14.61
C SER A 71 -28.10 11.02 14.82
N ILE A 72 -29.21 10.53 14.26
CA ILE A 72 -30.53 11.18 14.32
C ILE A 72 -31.36 10.65 15.50
N CYS A 73 -31.44 9.34 15.67
CA CYS A 73 -32.33 8.71 16.65
C CYS A 73 -31.61 7.90 17.74
N ALA A 74 -30.27 7.90 17.75
CA ALA A 74 -29.42 7.18 18.70
C ALA A 74 -29.65 5.65 18.75
N SER A 75 -30.42 5.09 17.83
CA SER A 75 -30.66 3.64 17.79
C SER A 75 -29.38 2.90 17.37
N PRO A 76 -29.05 1.79 18.04
CA PRO A 76 -27.92 0.96 17.66
C PRO A 76 -28.25 0.23 16.36
N TYR A 77 -27.29 0.18 15.43
CA TYR A 77 -27.38 -0.62 14.23
C TYR A 77 -26.04 -1.33 13.97
N CYS A 78 -26.12 -2.51 13.36
CA CYS A 78 -24.93 -3.21 12.87
C CYS A 78 -24.52 -2.59 11.54
N ARG A 79 -23.29 -2.10 11.45
CA ARG A 79 -22.69 -1.62 10.21
C ARG A 79 -21.74 -2.70 9.70
N GLU A 80 -22.08 -3.25 8.54
CA GLU A 80 -21.21 -4.14 7.79
C GLU A 80 -20.42 -3.34 6.76
N ILE A 81 -19.15 -3.70 6.61
CA ILE A 81 -18.25 -3.14 5.61
C ILE A 81 -17.67 -4.33 4.85
N ASP A 82 -17.95 -4.39 3.56
CA ASP A 82 -17.27 -5.23 2.59
C ASP A 82 -16.84 -4.31 1.45
N THR A 83 -15.56 -3.99 1.42
CA THR A 83 -15.02 -3.00 0.47
C THR A 83 -13.68 -3.45 -0.09
N THR A 84 -13.42 -3.05 -1.32
CA THR A 84 -12.17 -3.33 -2.02
C THR A 84 -11.46 -2.03 -2.36
N PHE A 85 -10.14 -2.07 -2.37
CA PHE A 85 -9.29 -0.97 -2.84
C PHE A 85 -8.19 -1.49 -3.73
N SER A 86 -7.69 -0.63 -4.61
CA SER A 86 -6.56 -0.90 -5.49
C SER A 86 -5.65 0.30 -5.47
N VAL A 87 -4.37 0.10 -5.16
CA VAL A 87 -3.39 1.18 -5.09
C VAL A 87 -2.13 0.84 -5.87
N TRP A 88 -1.59 1.84 -6.57
CA TRP A 88 -0.28 1.75 -7.21
C TRP A 88 0.80 2.23 -6.24
N VAL A 89 1.81 1.41 -6.04
CA VAL A 89 2.99 1.77 -5.24
C VAL A 89 4.01 2.36 -6.19
N LEU A 90 4.06 3.69 -6.22
CA LEU A 90 5.07 4.40 -6.96
C LEU A 90 6.40 4.34 -6.20
N PRO A 91 7.53 4.10 -6.88
CA PRO A 91 8.84 4.24 -6.27
C PRO A 91 8.98 5.66 -5.73
N SER A 92 9.49 5.81 -4.51
CA SER A 92 9.76 7.12 -3.95
C SER A 92 10.86 7.80 -4.78
N SER A 93 10.53 8.89 -5.47
CA SER A 93 11.53 9.78 -6.05
C SER A 93 12.26 10.50 -4.91
N ARG A 94 13.31 9.88 -4.39
CA ARG A 94 14.39 10.63 -3.75
C ARG A 94 15.61 10.45 -4.62
N ASP A 95 15.79 11.43 -5.49
CA ASP A 95 17.09 11.86 -5.99
C ASP A 95 18.13 11.73 -4.87
N ASN A 96 19.02 10.77 -5.01
CA ASN A 96 20.37 10.87 -4.46
C ASN A 96 21.38 10.08 -5.30
N ASP A 97 21.15 10.00 -6.61
CA ASP A 97 22.23 9.96 -7.58
C ASP A 97 22.31 11.43 -8.03
N ALA A 98 23.32 12.21 -7.62
CA ALA A 98 24.56 12.27 -8.39
C ALA A 98 24.32 11.85 -9.85
N ASN A 99 23.41 12.56 -10.53
CA ASN A 99 23.32 12.61 -11.99
C ASN A 99 24.65 13.17 -12.51
N GLN A 100 25.70 12.36 -12.49
CA GLN A 100 26.76 12.48 -13.48
C GLN A 100 26.08 12.17 -14.80
N LEU A 101 25.78 13.23 -15.55
CA LEU A 101 25.46 13.16 -16.96
C LEU A 101 26.44 12.18 -17.62
N PRO A 102 25.99 11.29 -18.51
CA PRO A 102 26.93 10.49 -19.29
C PRO A 102 27.88 11.46 -20.00
N GLU A 103 29.18 11.24 -19.85
CA GLU A 103 30.21 12.06 -20.49
C GLU A 103 30.00 11.99 -22.01
N ILE A 104 29.36 13.02 -22.56
CA ILE A 104 29.14 13.16 -23.99
C ILE A 104 30.52 13.42 -24.60
N GLY A 105 31.10 12.35 -25.15
CA GLY A 105 32.09 12.35 -26.23
C GLY A 105 33.02 13.55 -26.29
N GLY A 106 34.00 13.61 -25.40
CA GLY A 106 35.15 14.49 -25.52
C GLY A 106 36.33 13.74 -26.14
N ASP A 107 36.25 13.39 -27.42
CA ASP A 107 37.44 13.09 -28.24
C ASP A 107 37.08 13.15 -29.74
N ASP A 108 37.03 14.36 -30.29
CA ASP A 108 37.08 14.61 -31.74
C ASP A 108 38.44 15.25 -32.06
N PRO A 109 39.42 14.51 -32.63
CA PRO A 109 40.77 14.99 -32.85
C PRO A 109 40.92 15.84 -34.13
N SER A 110 39.87 16.53 -34.59
CA SER A 110 39.88 17.20 -35.91
C SER A 110 40.10 18.72 -35.92
N LEU A 111 40.43 19.36 -34.79
CA LEU A 111 40.62 20.83 -34.71
C LEU A 111 42.03 21.26 -34.25
N SER A 112 43.07 20.76 -34.92
CA SER A 112 44.42 21.35 -34.82
C SER A 112 45.03 21.60 -36.20
N ASP A 113 44.35 22.40 -37.00
CA ASP A 113 44.96 23.13 -38.10
C ASP A 113 44.18 24.43 -38.29
N ILE A 114 44.76 25.55 -37.87
CA ILE A 114 44.77 26.85 -38.57
C ILE A 114 45.72 27.78 -37.79
N CYS A 115 46.69 28.28 -38.56
CA CYS A 115 47.82 29.16 -38.26
C CYS A 115 47.58 30.32 -37.27
#